data_AF-F4Y437-F1
#
_entry.id   AF-F4Y437-F1
#
_cell.length_a   1.000
_cell.length_b   1.000
_cell.length_c   1.000
_cell.angle_alpha   90.00
_cell.angle_beta   90.00
_cell.angle_gamma   90.00
#
_symmetry.space_group_name_H-M   'P 1'
#
loop_
_entity.id
_entity.type
_entity.pdbx_description
1 polymer ?
#
loop_
_entity_poly.entity_id
_entity_poly.type
_entity_poly.pdbx_seq_one_letter_code
_entity_poly.pdbx_strand_id
1 'polypeptide(L)'
;MDEQARQAKQQLDQTGRLRVIVQDNGPVHTSKQVREKWAQWEAQGLYLFFLPKYCSEMNPIESEWHQLKTHELVGQMFEDELALAYAVIDGVNARAEVGGYQAERFRFPSKLAPS
;
A
#
# COMPACT_ATOMS: atom_id res chain seq x y z
N MET A 1 -7.36 3.99 4.46
CA MET A 1 -7.95 4.58 3.24
C MET A 1 -8.35 6.04 3.46
N ASP A 2 -8.90 6.44 4.61
CA ASP A 2 -9.27 7.85 4.86
C ASP A 2 -8.15 8.88 4.60
N GLU A 3 -6.92 8.60 5.07
CA GLU A 3 -5.78 9.48 4.80
C GLU A 3 -5.43 9.58 3.31
N GLN A 4 -5.57 8.47 2.57
CA GLN A 4 -5.37 8.46 1.11
C GLN A 4 -6.47 9.28 0.40
N ALA A 5 -7.70 9.24 0.90
CA ALA A 5 -8.80 10.04 0.35
C ALA A 5 -8.59 11.54 0.61
N ARG A 6 -8.11 11.91 1.81
CA ARG A 6 -7.74 13.29 2.14
C ARG A 6 -6.66 13.83 1.19
N GLN A 7 -5.63 13.04 0.93
CA GLN A 7 -4.57 13.40 -0.02
C GLN A 7 -5.08 13.46 -1.46
N ALA A 8 -5.92 12.49 -1.87
CA ALA A 8 -6.55 12.49 -3.19
C ALA A 8 -7.37 13.75 -3.44
N LYS A 9 -8.10 14.23 -2.43
CA LYS A 9 -8.86 15.49 -2.52
C LYS A 9 -7.95 16.68 -2.76
N GLN A 10 -6.88 16.79 -1.99
CA GLN A 10 -5.91 17.88 -2.17
C GLN A 10 -5.31 17.87 -3.58
N GLN A 11 -4.95 16.69 -4.07
CA GLN A 11 -4.40 16.51 -5.41
C GLN A 11 -5.42 16.81 -6.52
N LEU A 12 -6.69 16.39 -6.34
CA LEU A 12 -7.77 16.70 -7.25
C LEU A 12 -8.03 18.21 -7.34
N ASP A 13 -8.13 18.88 -6.19
CA ASP A 13 -8.36 20.32 -6.12
C ASP A 13 -7.21 21.12 -6.77
N GLN A 14 -5.97 20.63 -6.66
CA GLN A 14 -4.77 21.30 -7.21
C GLN A 14 -4.52 21.00 -8.69
N THR A 15 -4.80 19.78 -9.16
CA THR A 15 -4.32 19.29 -10.46
C THR A 15 -5.43 18.78 -11.37
N GLY A 16 -6.66 18.61 -10.87
CA GLY A 16 -7.76 17.96 -11.58
C GLY A 16 -7.60 16.44 -11.74
N ARG A 17 -6.55 15.83 -11.16
CA ARG A 17 -6.26 14.40 -11.32
C ARG A 17 -6.88 13.56 -10.19
N LEU A 18 -7.55 12.49 -10.59
CA LEU A 18 -8.08 11.48 -9.68
C LEU A 18 -6.98 10.53 -9.20
N ARG A 19 -7.16 9.96 -8.00
CA ARG A 19 -6.34 8.87 -7.48
C ARG A 19 -7.12 7.55 -7.60
N VAL A 20 -6.48 6.54 -8.16
CA VAL A 20 -7.03 5.17 -8.21
C VAL A 20 -6.12 4.26 -7.40
N ILE A 21 -6.68 3.52 -6.45
CA ILE A 21 -5.97 2.45 -5.73
C ILE A 21 -6.49 1.10 -6.24
N VAL A 22 -5.57 0.28 -6.72
CA VAL A 22 -5.85 -1.09 -7.17
C VAL A 22 -5.72 -2.04 -5.97
N GLN A 23 -6.72 -2.89 -5.75
CA GLN A 23 -6.74 -3.87 -4.66
C GLN A 23 -7.17 -5.24 -5.18
N ASP A 24 -6.74 -6.28 -4.45
CA ASP A 24 -7.29 -7.61 -4.61
C ASP A 24 -8.65 -7.73 -3.90
N ASN A 25 -9.23 -8.94 -3.88
CA ASN A 25 -10.51 -9.21 -3.23
C ASN A 25 -10.38 -9.65 -1.77
N GLY A 26 -9.32 -9.26 -1.06
CA GLY A 26 -9.13 -9.59 0.35
C GLY A 26 -10.38 -9.25 1.20
N PRO A 27 -10.78 -10.09 2.18
CA PRO A 27 -12.02 -9.90 2.94
C PRO A 27 -12.15 -8.53 3.62
N VAL A 28 -11.04 -7.93 4.04
CA VAL A 28 -11.01 -6.59 4.65
C VAL A 28 -11.44 -5.52 3.64
N HIS A 29 -11.00 -5.62 2.38
CA HIS A 29 -11.30 -4.64 1.32
C HIS A 29 -12.76 -4.67 0.89
N THR A 30 -13.42 -5.81 1.02
CA THR A 30 -14.82 -6.00 0.61
C THR A 30 -15.81 -5.93 1.78
N SER A 31 -15.33 -5.64 2.99
CA SER A 31 -16.15 -5.56 4.19
C SER A 31 -17.20 -4.45 4.13
N LYS A 32 -18.30 -4.61 4.90
CA LYS A 32 -19.40 -3.64 4.96
C LYS A 32 -18.91 -2.24 5.35
N GLN A 33 -18.06 -2.15 6.38
CA GLN A 33 -17.49 -0.88 6.87
C GLN A 33 -16.71 -0.14 5.78
N VAL A 34 -15.98 -0.87 4.94
CA VAL A 34 -15.24 -0.29 3.82
C VAL A 34 -16.19 0.17 2.72
N ARG A 35 -17.20 -0.63 2.36
CA ARG A 35 -18.20 -0.26 1.34
C ARG A 35 -19.00 1.00 1.71
N GLU A 36 -19.36 1.15 2.98
CA GLU A 36 -20.06 2.34 3.50
C GLU A 36 -19.25 3.64 3.29
N LYS A 37 -17.93 3.55 3.14
CA LYS A 37 -17.04 4.68 2.91
C LYS A 37 -16.78 5.01 1.45
N TRP A 38 -17.17 4.14 0.50
CA TRP A 38 -16.84 4.31 -0.91
C TRP A 38 -17.35 5.63 -1.49
N ALA A 39 -18.62 5.96 -1.29
CA ALA A 39 -19.19 7.21 -1.79
C ALA A 39 -18.47 8.45 -1.20
N GLN A 40 -18.06 8.37 0.07
CA GLN A 40 -17.27 9.44 0.70
C GLN A 40 -15.89 9.59 0.05
N TRP A 41 -15.21 8.49 -0.25
CA TRP A 41 -13.88 8.52 -0.88
C TRP A 41 -13.94 8.94 -2.36
N GLU A 42 -14.94 8.49 -3.11
CA GLU A 42 -15.15 8.90 -4.51
C GLU A 42 -15.42 10.41 -4.62
N ALA A 43 -16.23 10.98 -3.71
CA ALA A 43 -16.43 12.43 -3.63
C ALA A 43 -15.14 13.22 -3.30
N GLN A 44 -14.12 12.55 -2.76
CA GLN A 44 -12.79 13.10 -2.51
C GLN A 44 -11.82 12.82 -3.67
N GLY A 45 -12.28 12.25 -4.78
CA GLY A 45 -11.43 11.93 -5.92
C GLY A 45 -10.60 10.66 -5.75
N LEU A 46 -10.89 9.83 -4.75
CA LEU A 46 -10.27 8.52 -4.56
C LEU A 46 -11.20 7.40 -5.05
N TYR A 47 -10.75 6.63 -6.03
CA TYR A 47 -11.44 5.47 -6.57
C TYR A 47 -10.72 4.18 -6.19
N LEU A 48 -11.50 3.13 -5.91
CA LEU A 48 -10.99 1.79 -5.68
C LEU A 48 -11.28 0.92 -6.90
N PHE A 49 -10.23 0.31 -7.44
CA PHE A 49 -10.33 -0.64 -8.53
C PHE A 49 -10.00 -2.04 -8.00
N PHE A 50 -10.95 -2.96 -8.13
CA PHE A 50 -10.78 -4.35 -7.69
C PHE A 50 -10.38 -5.22 -8.87
N LEU A 51 -9.27 -5.94 -8.73
CA LEU A 51 -8.86 -6.94 -9.71
C LEU A 51 -9.90 -8.08 -9.78
N PRO A 52 -10.01 -8.79 -10.91
CA PRO A 52 -10.79 -10.03 -10.96
C PRO A 52 -10.27 -11.06 -9.94
N LYS A 53 -11.15 -11.96 -9.52
CA LYS A 53 -10.77 -13.02 -8.57
C LYS A 53 -9.70 -13.93 -9.19
N TYR A 54 -8.73 -14.32 -8.37
CA TYR A 54 -7.63 -15.22 -8.74
C TYR A 54 -6.67 -14.69 -9.82
N CYS A 55 -6.61 -13.36 -10.00
CA CYS A 55 -5.68 -12.70 -10.93
C CYS A 55 -4.53 -12.02 -10.19
N SER A 56 -3.80 -12.76 -9.34
CA SER A 56 -2.65 -12.22 -8.59
C SER A 56 -1.54 -11.71 -9.51
N GLU A 57 -1.37 -12.33 -10.68
CA GLU A 57 -0.43 -11.93 -11.73
C GLU A 57 -0.69 -10.53 -12.29
N MET A 58 -1.91 -10.00 -12.14
CA MET A 58 -2.25 -8.64 -12.54
C MET A 58 -1.89 -7.59 -11.48
N ASN A 59 -1.50 -8.00 -10.27
CA ASN A 59 -1.12 -7.09 -9.21
C ASN A 59 0.39 -6.79 -9.28
N PRO A 60 0.82 -5.58 -9.69
CA PRO A 60 2.24 -5.29 -9.92
C PRO A 60 3.10 -5.47 -8.66
N ILE A 61 2.53 -5.31 -7.47
CA ILE A 61 3.25 -5.47 -6.20
C ILE A 61 3.76 -6.91 -6.01
N GLU A 62 3.14 -7.92 -6.62
CA GLU A 62 3.59 -9.31 -6.51
C GLU A 62 4.97 -9.50 -7.14
N SER A 63 5.25 -8.80 -8.24
CA SER A 63 6.57 -8.82 -8.88
C SER A 63 7.60 -8.14 -7.98
N GLU A 64 7.25 -7.02 -7.34
CA GLU A 64 8.12 -6.34 -6.38
C GLU A 64 8.46 -7.23 -5.18
N TRP A 65 7.47 -7.92 -4.61
CA TRP A 65 7.69 -8.87 -3.52
C TRP A 65 8.51 -10.09 -3.94
N HIS A 66 8.29 -10.60 -5.14
CA HIS A 66 9.08 -11.71 -5.67
C HIS A 66 10.55 -11.33 -5.79
N GLN A 67 10.81 -10.14 -6.33
CA GLN A 67 12.16 -9.62 -6.45
C GLN A 67 12.79 -9.43 -5.06
N LEU A 68 12.11 -8.71 -4.15
CA LEU A 68 12.56 -8.46 -2.78
C LEU A 68 13.03 -9.75 -2.06
N LYS A 69 12.25 -10.81 -2.17
CA LYS A 69 12.58 -12.10 -1.54
C LYS A 69 13.74 -12.82 -2.22
N THR A 70 13.84 -12.70 -3.53
CA THR A 70 14.80 -13.45 -4.36
C THR A 70 16.18 -12.80 -4.40
N HIS A 71 16.26 -11.47 -4.33
CA HIS A 71 17.53 -10.75 -4.52
C HIS A 71 18.02 -10.06 -3.25
N GLU A 72 17.12 -9.49 -2.45
CA GLU A 72 17.48 -8.68 -1.31
C GLU A 72 17.48 -9.50 -0.01
N LEU A 73 16.51 -10.41 0.18
CA LEU A 73 16.39 -11.20 1.42
C LEU A 73 16.93 -12.63 1.33
N VAL A 74 17.38 -13.07 0.15
CA VAL A 74 17.79 -14.46 -0.08
C VAL A 74 18.96 -14.88 0.82
N GLY A 75 18.84 -16.06 1.43
CA GLY A 75 19.89 -16.62 2.28
C GLY A 75 20.08 -15.92 3.64
N GLN A 76 19.25 -14.94 3.98
CA GLN A 76 19.29 -14.29 5.29
C GLN A 76 18.43 -15.03 6.32
N MET A 77 18.91 -15.08 7.55
CA MET A 77 18.15 -15.54 8.72
C MET A 77 18.04 -14.38 9.70
N PHE A 78 16.86 -14.21 10.29
CA PHE A 78 16.58 -13.11 11.22
C PHE A 78 16.27 -13.68 12.60
N GLU A 79 16.86 -13.07 13.63
CA GLU A 79 16.70 -13.51 15.02
C GLU A 79 15.31 -13.17 15.58
N ASP A 80 14.76 -12.02 15.15
CA ASP A 80 13.46 -11.53 15.60
C ASP A 80 12.70 -10.78 14.49
N GLU A 81 11.43 -10.44 14.78
CA GLU A 81 10.55 -9.72 13.86
C GLU A 81 11.09 -8.32 13.53
N LEU A 82 11.80 -7.68 14.46
CA LEU A 82 12.31 -6.33 14.27
C LEU A 82 13.47 -6.33 13.26
N ALA A 83 14.38 -7.31 13.35
CA ALA A 83 15.44 -7.54 12.40
C ALA A 83 14.90 -7.82 10.99
N LEU A 84 13.87 -8.67 10.89
CA LEU A 84 13.18 -8.91 9.61
C LEU A 84 12.55 -7.63 9.06
N ALA A 85 11.86 -6.85 9.90
CA ALA A 85 11.22 -5.61 9.48
C ALA A 85 12.24 -4.58 8.94
N TYR A 86 13.40 -4.46 9.57
CA TYR A 86 14.48 -3.59 9.07
C TYR A 86 15.03 -4.09 7.74
N ALA A 87 15.30 -5.38 7.60
CA ALA A 87 15.79 -5.94 6.34
C ALA A 87 14.79 -5.74 5.18
N VAL A 88 13.49 -5.87 5.45
CA VAL A 88 12.43 -5.56 4.47
C VAL A 88 12.44 -4.08 4.08
N ILE A 89 12.58 -3.18 5.06
CA ILE A 89 12.64 -1.72 4.79
C ILE A 89 13.86 -1.38 3.95
N ASP A 90 15.03 -1.93 4.30
CA ASP A 90 16.28 -1.67 3.58
C ASP A 90 16.20 -2.22 2.15
N GLY A 91 15.65 -3.41 1.96
CA GLY A 91 15.42 -3.97 0.63
C GLY A 91 14.46 -3.12 -0.20
N VAL A 92 13.35 -2.63 0.37
CA VAL A 92 12.43 -1.71 -0.33
C VAL A 92 13.12 -0.40 -0.71
N ASN A 93 13.95 0.16 0.18
CA ASN A 93 14.69 1.40 -0.10
C ASN A 93 15.73 1.20 -1.21
N ALA A 94 16.51 0.11 -1.15
CA ALA A 94 17.48 -0.22 -2.20
C ALA A 94 16.82 -0.36 -3.57
N ARG A 95 15.64 -0.99 -3.63
CA ARG A 95 14.85 -1.09 -4.86
C ARG A 95 14.35 0.26 -5.36
N ALA A 96 13.91 1.13 -4.45
CA ALA A 96 13.46 2.47 -4.79
C ALA A 96 14.58 3.33 -5.39
N GLU A 97 15.79 3.23 -4.84
CA GLU A 97 16.99 3.86 -5.39
C GLU A 97 17.31 3.36 -6.80
N VAL A 98 17.28 2.04 -7.02
CA VAL A 98 17.51 1.43 -8.35
C VAL A 98 16.42 1.83 -9.35
N GLY A 99 15.17 1.90 -8.92
CA GLY A 99 14.03 2.26 -9.77
C GLY A 99 13.83 3.76 -10.00
N GLY A 100 14.60 4.62 -9.33
CA GLY A 100 14.51 6.07 -9.46
C GLY A 100 13.20 6.65 -8.90
N TYR A 101 12.58 6.00 -7.91
CA TYR A 101 11.38 6.48 -7.24
C TYR A 101 11.60 6.61 -5.73
N GLN A 102 10.74 7.38 -5.07
CA GLN A 102 10.79 7.53 -3.61
C GLN A 102 9.90 6.49 -2.93
N ALA A 103 10.45 5.79 -1.94
CA ALA A 103 9.68 4.97 -1.02
C ALA A 103 9.36 5.77 0.25
N GLU A 104 8.07 5.81 0.62
CA GLU A 104 7.63 6.44 1.86
C GLU A 104 7.07 5.39 2.82
N ARG A 105 7.54 5.41 4.07
CA ARG A 105 7.01 4.54 5.12
C ARG A 105 5.80 5.19 5.78
N PHE A 106 4.63 4.63 5.54
CA PHE A 106 3.42 5.00 6.27
C PHE A 106 3.34 4.28 7.62
N ARG A 107 3.21 5.03 8.72
CA ARG A 107 2.96 4.47 10.05
C ARG A 107 1.51 4.68 10.44
N PHE A 108 0.81 3.60 10.77
CA PHE A 108 -0.51 3.72 11.40
C PHE A 108 -0.33 4.20 12.84
N PRO A 109 -1.13 5.17 13.31
CA PRO A 109 -1.13 5.54 14.71
C PRO A 109 -1.49 4.30 15.55
N SER A 110 -0.64 3.99 16.52
CA SER A 110 -0.93 2.95 17.51
C SER A 110 -2.17 3.33 18.30
N LYS A 111 -3.03 2.35 18.61
CA LYS A 111 -4.20 2.55 19.50
C LYS A 111 -3.81 2.91 20.94
N LEU A 112 -2.52 3.00 21.27
CA LEU A 112 -1.97 3.35 22.58
C LEU A 112 -1.87 4.88 22.81
N ALA A 113 -2.75 5.69 22.23
CA ALA A 113 -2.92 7.06 22.70
C ALA A 113 -3.73 7.02 24.01
N PRO A 114 -3.24 7.58 25.13
CA PRO A 114 -4.04 7.66 26.34
C PRO A 114 -5.26 8.56 26.09
N SER A 115 -6.41 8.08 26.53
CA SER A 115 -7.68 8.81 26.66
C SER A 115 -7.55 10.02 27.56
#